data_AF-K9ZRB2-F1
#
_entry.id   AF-K9ZRB2-F1
#
_cell.length_a   1.000
_cell.length_b   1.000
_cell.length_c   1.000
_cell.angle_alpha   90.00
_cell.angle_beta   90.00
_cell.angle_gamma   90.00
#
_symmetry.space_group_name_H-M   'P 1'
#
loop_
_entity.id
_entity.type
_entity.pdbx_description
1 polymer ?
#
loop_
_entity_poly.entity_id
_entity_poly.type
_entity_poly.pdbx_seq_one_letter_code
_entity_poly.pdbx_strand_id
1 'polypeptide(L)'
;MTKNIEGIANKIGIYAPQGQISIENLILEQGVSQRTSVESEKTLHTAFIDQARDIHPSKGIGVSRIRKNIFLDVFDPDSRLTLGISKDLNAREHYGLLAKTLNVSVFLCDDFVILPPAFLLECPLVFKLLKSTSVFMEEGLIRLPIRDRSFSDFYEKKLEEYSEVVENYPTMFSKMGIQAVNWVKKYSHSRIERNAKIGQELAQIWAEGPDTNPYWKKHISLIPSEILEVVRQLPLNLHGRGKAITWGLVAKEIPYNQTGMPVRVTQKLIQNGYIALYLDEYDLKVVSNLPFSQDSFGHGLNNLPYDYEALRAALKPLNLFDLILNLLPEELLLLRYLAGYSRFIDVFDRIAYECESVSQIRKYFAIAASNCSSKIQQSKLDLEKINKERLNLRSHVSQEIVYLIDAILLEASLALS
;
A
#
# COMPACT_ATOMS: atom_id res chain seq x y z
N MET A 1 45.43 4.32 8.35
CA MET A 1 44.08 3.97 7.83
C MET A 1 43.42 5.08 7.02
N THR A 2 43.97 6.29 6.96
CA THR A 2 43.42 7.46 6.24
C THR A 2 43.79 7.58 4.75
N LYS A 3 44.75 6.79 4.24
CA LYS A 3 45.22 6.88 2.84
C LYS A 3 44.43 6.05 1.81
N ASN A 4 43.38 5.35 2.22
CA ASN A 4 42.65 4.41 1.34
C ASN A 4 41.25 4.91 0.92
N ILE A 5 40.83 6.09 1.37
CA ILE A 5 39.49 6.65 1.12
C ILE A 5 39.52 7.67 -0.04
N GLU A 6 40.61 8.44 -0.20
CA GLU A 6 40.77 9.39 -1.32
C GLU A 6 40.82 8.70 -2.70
N GLY A 7 41.23 7.42 -2.76
CA GLY A 7 41.29 6.66 -4.00
C GLY A 7 39.93 6.23 -4.56
N ILE A 8 38.88 6.21 -3.73
CA ILE A 8 37.52 5.81 -4.14
C ILE A 8 36.75 7.01 -4.67
N ALA A 9 36.87 8.19 -4.04
CA ALA A 9 36.20 9.42 -4.49
C ALA A 9 36.61 9.85 -5.92
N ASN A 10 37.88 9.66 -6.29
CA ASN A 10 38.37 10.00 -7.63
C ASN A 10 37.90 9.06 -8.75
N LYS A 11 37.34 7.89 -8.42
CA LYS A 11 36.81 6.94 -9.42
C LYS A 11 35.34 7.14 -9.78
N ILE A 12 34.59 7.94 -9.00
CA ILE A 12 33.13 8.07 -9.15
C ILE A 12 32.74 9.38 -9.86
N GLY A 13 33.69 10.25 -10.18
CA GLY A 13 33.42 11.41 -11.05
C GLY A 13 32.36 12.38 -10.53
N ILE A 14 32.21 12.49 -9.21
CA ILE A 14 31.28 13.45 -8.60
C ILE A 14 32.07 14.74 -8.33
N TYR A 15 32.01 15.67 -9.29
CA TYR A 15 32.38 17.07 -9.01
C TYR A 15 31.22 17.71 -8.23
N ALA A 16 31.42 17.94 -6.94
CA ALA A 16 30.52 18.80 -6.17
C ALA A 16 30.67 20.26 -6.64
N PRO A 17 29.57 21.01 -6.87
CA PRO A 17 29.66 22.45 -7.06
C PRO A 17 30.22 23.09 -5.78
N GLN A 18 31.15 24.03 -5.95
CA GLN A 18 31.78 24.74 -4.83
C GLN A 18 30.70 25.45 -3.99
N GLY A 19 30.53 25.02 -2.73
CA GLY A 19 29.70 25.75 -1.76
C GLY A 19 28.77 24.94 -0.85
N GLN A 20 28.94 23.63 -0.68
CA GLN A 20 28.15 22.86 0.31
C GLN A 20 29.03 22.24 1.40
N ILE A 21 28.54 22.35 2.64
CA ILE A 21 29.14 21.79 3.85
C ILE A 21 29.25 20.28 3.66
N SER A 22 30.48 19.75 3.71
CA SER A 22 30.72 18.30 3.73
C SER A 22 30.03 17.68 4.95
N ILE A 23 29.22 16.65 4.72
CA ILE A 23 28.57 15.81 5.74
C ILE A 23 29.58 15.30 6.78
N GLU A 24 30.86 15.17 6.40
CA GLU A 24 31.93 14.76 7.30
C GLU A 24 32.14 15.74 8.47
N ASN A 25 31.89 17.05 8.27
CA ASN A 25 32.03 18.05 9.33
C ASN A 25 30.91 17.97 10.38
N LEU A 26 29.70 17.61 9.95
CA LEU A 26 28.55 17.41 10.86
C LEU A 26 28.71 16.14 11.72
N ILE A 27 29.38 15.13 11.17
CA ILE A 27 29.66 13.86 11.87
C ILE A 27 30.85 14.02 12.84
N LEU A 28 31.85 14.85 12.49
CA LEU A 28 33.03 15.06 13.31
C LEU A 28 32.78 15.96 14.54
N GLU A 29 31.84 16.90 14.48
CA GLU A 29 31.52 17.78 15.62
C GLU A 29 30.71 17.10 16.74
N GLN A 30 30.13 15.92 16.51
CA GLN A 30 29.32 15.20 17.53
C GLN A 30 30.03 14.00 18.20
N GLY A 31 31.34 13.88 18.06
CA GLY A 31 32.11 12.81 18.72
C GLY A 31 32.30 13.03 20.22
N VAL A 32 31.45 12.41 21.06
CA VAL A 32 31.78 11.55 22.24
C VAL A 32 30.50 11.30 23.07
N SER A 33 29.85 10.17 22.81
CA SER A 33 29.34 9.21 23.81
C SER A 33 28.48 8.16 23.10
N GLN A 34 28.87 6.89 23.20
CA GLN A 34 28.15 5.74 22.63
C GLN A 34 26.82 5.52 23.35
N ARG A 35 25.80 6.28 22.94
CA ARG A 35 24.36 6.01 23.00
C ARG A 35 23.73 7.10 22.15
N THR A 36 23.76 6.93 20.83
CA THR A 36 22.84 7.67 19.96
C THR A 36 21.44 7.29 20.43
N SER A 37 20.74 8.25 21.05
CA SER A 37 19.36 8.03 21.46
C SER A 37 18.54 7.80 20.19
N VAL A 38 17.45 7.04 20.28
CA VAL A 38 16.47 6.84 19.19
C VAL A 38 16.05 8.19 18.56
N GLU A 39 16.11 9.25 19.35
CA GLU A 39 15.82 10.62 18.94
C GLU A 39 16.87 11.21 17.97
N SER A 40 18.16 10.92 18.17
CA SER A 40 19.23 11.35 17.25
C SER A 40 19.15 10.67 15.88
N GLU A 41 18.80 9.37 15.83
CA GLU A 41 18.57 8.66 14.57
C GLU A 41 17.38 9.24 13.80
N LYS A 42 16.29 9.57 14.49
CA LYS A 42 15.12 10.22 13.88
C LYS A 42 15.46 11.57 13.26
N THR A 43 16.21 12.41 13.98
CA THR A 43 16.62 13.73 13.49
C THR A 43 17.46 13.63 12.22
N LEU A 44 18.40 12.69 12.15
CA LEU A 44 19.22 12.47 10.96
C LEU A 44 18.38 11.98 9.77
N HIS A 45 17.42 11.06 10.01
CA HIS A 45 16.52 10.60 8.96
C HIS A 45 15.63 11.71 8.41
N THR A 46 15.05 12.54 9.30
CA THR A 46 14.23 13.69 8.89
C THR A 46 15.05 14.68 8.05
N ALA A 47 16.26 15.03 8.50
CA ALA A 47 17.13 15.94 7.74
C ALA A 47 17.48 15.39 6.35
N PHE A 48 17.70 14.08 6.22
CA PHE A 48 17.98 13.45 4.93
C PHE A 48 16.74 13.41 4.01
N ILE A 49 15.56 13.16 4.56
CA ILE A 49 14.28 13.22 3.83
C ILE A 49 14.04 14.65 3.31
N ASP A 50 14.24 15.65 4.16
CA ASP A 50 14.07 17.06 3.77
C ASP A 50 15.07 17.45 2.67
N GLN A 51 16.34 17.03 2.78
CA GLN A 51 17.33 17.24 1.72
C GLN A 51 16.95 16.55 0.40
N ALA A 52 16.45 15.31 0.46
CA ALA A 52 16.01 14.58 -0.73
C ALA A 52 14.81 15.25 -1.41
N ARG A 53 13.90 15.84 -0.61
CA ARG A 53 12.76 16.62 -1.09
C ARG A 53 13.20 17.88 -1.85
N ASP A 54 14.21 18.59 -1.34
CA ASP A 54 14.72 19.82 -1.97
C ASP A 54 15.44 19.56 -3.31
N ILE A 55 16.05 18.37 -3.47
CA ILE A 55 16.78 17.99 -4.69
C ILE A 55 15.85 17.60 -5.83
N HIS A 56 14.60 17.19 -5.54
CA HIS A 56 13.61 16.84 -6.55
C HIS A 56 12.63 18.00 -6.77
N PRO A 57 12.88 18.91 -7.73
CA PRO A 57 11.86 19.83 -8.19
C PRO A 57 10.74 19.00 -8.83
N SER A 58 9.70 18.74 -8.04
CA SER A 58 8.46 18.20 -8.54
C SER A 58 8.01 19.06 -9.72
N LYS A 59 7.69 18.41 -10.85
CA LYS A 59 7.06 18.96 -12.08
C LYS A 59 8.05 19.57 -13.10
N GLY A 60 8.49 18.77 -14.08
CA GLY A 60 9.28 19.31 -15.18
C GLY A 60 9.37 18.51 -16.49
N ILE A 61 8.90 17.26 -16.56
CA ILE A 61 8.95 16.50 -17.82
C ILE A 61 7.56 15.91 -18.07
N GLY A 62 6.90 16.41 -19.13
CA GLY A 62 5.51 16.13 -19.52
C GLY A 62 5.27 14.72 -20.05
N VAL A 63 5.65 13.69 -19.30
CA VAL A 63 5.11 12.35 -19.51
C VAL A 63 3.77 12.30 -18.76
N SER A 64 2.68 12.08 -19.50
CA SER A 64 1.35 11.82 -18.94
C SER A 64 1.47 10.79 -17.81
N ARG A 65 1.26 11.17 -16.55
CA ARG A 65 1.25 10.22 -15.43
C ARG A 65 0.07 9.27 -15.60
N ILE A 66 0.36 8.07 -16.09
CA ILE A 66 -0.61 6.96 -16.20
C ILE A 66 -0.84 6.32 -14.81
N ARG A 67 0.05 6.62 -13.84
CA ARG A 67 -0.01 6.05 -12.49
C ARG A 67 -1.19 6.58 -11.68
N LYS A 68 -1.74 5.68 -10.90
CA LYS A 68 -2.87 5.84 -10.00
C LYS A 68 -2.45 5.59 -8.56
N ASN A 69 -3.23 6.14 -7.64
CA ASN A 69 -3.12 5.88 -6.21
C ASN A 69 -3.77 4.54 -5.87
N ILE A 70 -3.46 4.00 -4.69
CA ILE A 70 -3.87 2.63 -4.33
C ILE A 70 -4.87 2.63 -3.17
N PHE A 71 -5.92 1.84 -3.29
CA PHE A 71 -6.83 1.50 -2.21
C PHE A 71 -6.33 0.27 -1.44
N LEU A 72 -6.23 0.37 -0.12
CA LEU A 72 -5.77 -0.73 0.74
C LEU A 72 -6.91 -1.68 1.11
N ASP A 73 -7.51 -2.35 0.14
CA ASP A 73 -8.64 -3.29 0.33
C ASP A 73 -8.31 -4.43 1.30
N VAL A 74 -7.13 -5.04 1.20
CA VAL A 74 -6.67 -6.12 2.11
C VAL A 74 -6.56 -5.65 3.57
N PHE A 75 -6.64 -4.34 3.85
CA PHE A 75 -6.62 -3.80 5.21
C PHE A 75 -7.99 -3.90 5.89
N ASP A 76 -9.07 -4.09 5.14
CA ASP A 76 -10.42 -4.35 5.65
C ASP A 76 -10.51 -5.74 6.31
N PRO A 77 -10.92 -5.82 7.60
CA PRO A 77 -11.22 -7.08 8.25
C PRO A 77 -12.21 -7.97 7.49
N ASP A 78 -13.26 -7.38 6.92
CA ASP A 78 -14.31 -8.13 6.25
C ASP A 78 -13.83 -8.70 4.92
N SER A 79 -13.04 -7.94 4.14
CA SER A 79 -12.34 -8.43 2.95
C SER A 79 -11.46 -9.63 3.28
N ARG A 80 -10.62 -9.54 4.32
CA ARG A 80 -9.75 -10.66 4.74
C ARG A 80 -10.52 -11.88 5.22
N LEU A 81 -11.62 -11.68 5.95
CA LEU A 81 -12.50 -12.76 6.39
C LEU A 81 -13.11 -13.48 5.19
N THR A 82 -13.57 -12.71 4.19
CA THR A 82 -14.18 -13.21 2.96
C THR A 82 -13.20 -14.05 2.14
N LEU A 83 -11.96 -13.59 2.06
CA LEU A 83 -10.86 -14.29 1.37
C LEU A 83 -10.30 -15.48 2.17
N GLY A 84 -10.66 -15.60 3.45
CA GLY A 84 -10.19 -16.68 4.33
C GLY A 84 -8.78 -16.46 4.91
N ILE A 85 -8.15 -15.32 4.65
CA ILE A 85 -6.78 -14.99 5.10
C ILE A 85 -6.63 -15.11 6.61
N SER A 86 -7.66 -14.74 7.37
CA SER A 86 -7.63 -14.73 8.83
C SER A 86 -7.68 -16.12 9.48
N LYS A 87 -8.03 -17.18 8.73
CA LYS A 87 -8.17 -18.53 9.27
C LYS A 87 -6.84 -19.28 9.34
N ASP A 88 -5.94 -19.00 8.40
CA ASP A 88 -4.75 -19.83 8.18
C ASP A 88 -3.47 -19.20 8.73
N LEU A 89 -3.54 -17.95 9.22
CA LEU A 89 -2.37 -17.18 9.68
C LEU A 89 -2.47 -16.86 11.17
N ASN A 90 -1.37 -17.06 11.90
CA ASN A 90 -1.25 -16.51 13.24
C ASN A 90 -1.07 -14.98 13.21
N ALA A 91 -1.24 -14.30 14.35
CA ALA A 91 -1.20 -12.85 14.42
C ALA A 91 0.13 -12.24 13.91
N ARG A 92 1.26 -12.94 14.06
CA ARG A 92 2.57 -12.47 13.59
C ARG A 92 2.69 -12.59 12.07
N GLU A 93 2.27 -13.71 11.51
CA GLU A 93 2.25 -13.93 10.05
C GLU A 93 1.32 -12.95 9.36
N HIS A 94 0.13 -12.76 9.93
CA HIS A 94 -0.85 -11.80 9.43
C HIS A 94 -0.31 -10.37 9.49
N TYR A 95 0.31 -9.97 10.60
CA TYR A 95 1.00 -8.67 10.68
C TYR A 95 2.08 -8.51 9.61
N GLY A 96 2.91 -9.55 9.40
CA GLY A 96 3.95 -9.55 8.37
C GLY A 96 3.38 -9.43 6.95
N LEU A 97 2.25 -10.09 6.67
CA LEU A 97 1.54 -9.96 5.40
C LEU A 97 1.04 -8.53 5.17
N LEU A 98 0.40 -7.92 6.18
CA LEU A 98 -0.08 -6.54 6.08
C LEU A 98 1.08 -5.56 5.88
N ALA A 99 2.19 -5.73 6.60
CA ALA A 99 3.37 -4.89 6.45
C ALA A 99 3.95 -4.96 5.03
N LYS A 100 4.11 -6.18 4.48
CA LYS A 100 4.59 -6.37 3.11
C LYS A 100 3.62 -5.79 2.08
N THR A 101 2.32 -5.96 2.29
CA THR A 101 1.28 -5.40 1.42
C THR A 101 1.31 -3.87 1.43
N LEU A 102 1.51 -3.25 2.59
CA LEU A 102 1.67 -1.80 2.70
C LEU A 102 2.91 -1.32 1.93
N ASN A 103 4.05 -1.99 2.10
CA ASN A 103 5.27 -1.63 1.38
C ASN A 103 5.09 -1.74 -0.14
N VAL A 104 4.45 -2.81 -0.64
CA VAL A 104 4.14 -2.94 -2.08
C VAL A 104 3.22 -1.81 -2.55
N SER A 105 2.17 -1.52 -1.79
CA SER A 105 1.21 -0.46 -2.14
C SER A 105 1.87 0.91 -2.15
N VAL A 106 2.72 1.21 -1.17
CA VAL A 106 3.49 2.46 -1.12
C VAL A 106 4.54 2.50 -2.24
N PHE A 107 5.12 1.36 -2.62
CA PHE A 107 6.08 1.29 -3.72
C PHE A 107 5.42 1.49 -5.09
N LEU A 108 4.18 1.05 -5.29
CA LEU A 108 3.48 1.11 -6.58
C LEU A 108 2.58 2.35 -6.76
N CYS A 109 2.13 2.99 -5.68
CA CYS A 109 1.22 4.14 -5.81
C CYS A 109 1.93 5.36 -6.41
N ASP A 110 1.19 6.21 -7.13
CA ASP A 110 1.75 7.45 -7.66
C ASP A 110 2.16 8.41 -6.52
N ASP A 111 1.18 8.89 -5.77
CA ASP A 111 1.38 9.89 -4.72
C ASP A 111 1.04 9.31 -3.35
N PHE A 112 -0.09 8.62 -3.20
CA PHE A 112 -0.58 8.14 -1.91
C PHE A 112 -1.37 6.82 -2.01
N VAL A 113 -1.61 6.23 -0.85
CA VAL A 113 -2.55 5.13 -0.64
C VAL A 113 -3.72 5.60 0.21
N ILE A 114 -4.91 5.07 -0.03
CA ILE A 114 -6.12 5.36 0.73
C ILE A 114 -6.40 4.23 1.72
N LEU A 115 -6.64 4.63 2.97
CA LEU A 115 -7.06 3.77 4.05
C LEU A 115 -8.30 4.34 4.75
N PRO A 116 -9.49 3.74 4.58
CA PRO A 116 -10.65 4.11 5.37
C PRO A 116 -10.35 4.04 6.87
N PRO A 117 -10.65 5.10 7.65
CA PRO A 117 -10.38 5.09 9.08
C PRO A 117 -11.23 4.09 9.87
N ALA A 118 -12.21 3.41 9.27
CA ALA A 118 -12.86 2.28 9.93
C ALA A 118 -11.90 1.10 10.14
N PHE A 119 -10.97 0.85 9.20
CA PHE A 119 -10.11 -0.34 9.24
C PHE A 119 -9.16 -0.35 10.44
N LEU A 120 -8.68 0.84 10.85
CA LEU A 120 -7.83 0.99 12.04
C LEU A 120 -8.63 0.85 13.34
N LEU A 121 -9.92 1.20 13.35
CA LEU A 121 -10.80 1.06 14.52
C LEU A 121 -11.24 -0.40 14.72
N GLU A 122 -11.41 -1.13 13.63
CA GLU A 122 -11.92 -2.50 13.63
C GLU A 122 -10.79 -3.53 13.84
N CYS A 123 -9.54 -3.21 13.45
CA CYS A 123 -8.43 -4.16 13.45
C CYS A 123 -7.23 -3.72 14.31
N PRO A 124 -6.92 -4.46 15.40
CA PRO A 124 -5.73 -4.19 16.21
C PRO A 124 -4.41 -4.31 15.44
N LEU A 125 -4.33 -5.21 14.46
CA LEU A 125 -3.12 -5.41 13.65
C LEU A 125 -2.85 -4.23 12.72
N VAL A 126 -3.89 -3.72 12.05
CA VAL A 126 -3.79 -2.53 11.20
C VAL A 126 -3.37 -1.33 12.03
N PHE A 127 -3.99 -1.10 13.18
CA PHE A 127 -3.58 -0.01 14.06
C PHE A 127 -2.13 -0.13 14.51
N LYS A 128 -1.72 -1.32 14.96
CA LYS A 128 -0.32 -1.57 15.34
C LYS A 128 0.64 -1.27 14.20
N LEU A 129 0.31 -1.70 12.98
CA LEU A 129 1.11 -1.49 11.79
C LEU A 129 1.25 0.00 11.47
N LEU A 130 0.15 0.75 11.46
CA LEU A 130 0.18 2.20 11.22
C LEU A 130 1.00 2.94 12.26
N LYS A 131 0.94 2.55 13.54
CA LYS A 131 1.79 3.15 14.58
C LYS A 131 3.28 2.91 14.31
N SER A 132 3.65 1.73 13.81
CA SER A 132 5.03 1.41 13.44
C SER A 132 5.48 2.01 12.11
N THR A 133 4.55 2.52 11.31
CA THR A 133 4.79 3.09 9.98
C THR A 133 4.31 4.55 9.92
N SER A 134 4.38 5.26 11.06
CA SER A 134 3.79 6.60 11.20
C SER A 134 4.40 7.62 10.25
N VAL A 135 5.64 7.43 9.80
CA VAL A 135 6.26 8.30 8.79
C VAL A 135 5.43 8.40 7.50
N PHE A 136 4.72 7.34 7.11
CA PHE A 136 3.83 7.39 5.95
C PHE A 136 2.59 8.28 6.18
N MET A 137 2.11 8.35 7.42
CA MET A 137 1.06 9.29 7.81
C MET A 137 1.61 10.72 7.86
N GLU A 138 2.79 10.89 8.46
CA GLU A 138 3.48 12.19 8.61
C GLU A 138 3.71 12.85 7.24
N GLU A 139 4.13 12.08 6.25
CA GLU A 139 4.35 12.55 4.86
C GLU A 139 3.08 12.59 3.99
N GLY A 140 1.92 12.21 4.53
CA GLY A 140 0.66 12.19 3.77
C GLY A 140 0.60 11.13 2.66
N LEU A 141 1.49 10.12 2.71
CA LEU A 141 1.47 8.95 1.83
C LEU A 141 0.31 8.02 2.13
N ILE A 142 -0.14 7.94 3.38
CA ILE A 142 -1.41 7.30 3.73
C ILE A 142 -2.43 8.39 3.96
N ARG A 143 -3.54 8.35 3.21
CA ARG A 143 -4.64 9.31 3.32
C ARG A 143 -5.91 8.66 3.84
N LEU A 144 -6.61 9.40 4.68
CA LEU A 144 -7.77 8.93 5.44
C LEU A 144 -9.03 9.66 5.00
N PRO A 145 -9.85 9.06 4.13
CA PRO A 145 -11.04 9.70 3.61
C PRO A 145 -12.16 9.70 4.65
N ILE A 146 -12.61 10.89 5.05
CA ILE A 146 -13.82 11.06 5.86
C ILE A 146 -14.68 12.21 5.32
N ARG A 147 -15.98 12.10 5.57
CA ARG A 147 -16.95 13.16 5.27
C ARG A 147 -17.24 14.03 6.50
N ASP A 148 -17.02 13.45 7.67
CA ASP A 148 -17.34 14.06 8.96
C ASP A 148 -16.33 15.14 9.32
N ARG A 149 -16.75 16.10 10.17
CA ARG A 149 -15.94 17.30 10.46
C ARG A 149 -14.65 16.98 11.20
N SER A 150 -14.63 15.87 11.91
CA SER A 150 -13.48 15.40 12.68
C SER A 150 -13.45 13.87 12.76
N PHE A 151 -12.30 13.31 13.15
CA PHE A 151 -12.20 11.88 13.46
C PHE A 151 -13.03 11.49 14.70
N SER A 152 -13.32 12.42 15.62
CA SER A 152 -14.23 12.14 16.75
C SER A 152 -15.65 11.94 16.24
N ASP A 153 -16.14 12.88 15.43
CA ASP A 153 -17.51 12.85 14.87
C ASP A 153 -17.71 11.56 14.04
N PHE A 154 -16.69 11.21 13.24
CA PHE A 154 -16.67 9.95 12.51
C PHE A 154 -16.78 8.74 13.44
N TYR A 155 -15.99 8.71 14.52
CA TYR A 155 -15.98 7.59 15.47
C TYR A 155 -17.30 7.45 16.24
N GLU A 156 -17.86 8.55 16.74
CA GLU A 156 -19.15 8.56 17.46
C GLU A 156 -20.27 8.03 16.57
N LYS A 157 -20.35 8.54 15.33
CA LYS A 157 -21.30 8.03 14.33
C LYS A 157 -21.12 6.54 14.05
N LYS A 158 -19.87 6.06 13.97
CA LYS A 158 -19.60 4.63 13.74
C LYS A 158 -20.03 3.75 14.93
N LEU A 159 -19.87 4.22 16.17
CA LEU A 159 -20.37 3.50 17.34
C LEU A 159 -21.90 3.34 17.30
N GLU A 160 -22.63 4.38 16.87
CA GLU A 160 -24.08 4.31 16.70
C GLU A 160 -24.47 3.32 15.59
N GLU A 161 -23.88 3.48 14.40
CA GLU A 161 -24.13 2.64 13.21
C GLU A 161 -23.87 1.14 13.45
N TYR A 162 -22.92 0.80 14.33
CA TYR A 162 -22.46 -0.57 14.57
C TYR A 162 -22.96 -1.16 15.90
N SER A 163 -23.80 -0.43 16.65
CA SER A 163 -24.26 -0.81 17.99
C SER A 163 -25.01 -2.15 18.05
N GLU A 164 -25.61 -2.60 16.94
CA GLU A 164 -26.30 -3.90 16.83
C GLU A 164 -25.39 -5.07 16.39
N VAL A 165 -24.12 -4.80 16.11
CA VAL A 165 -23.12 -5.78 15.64
C VAL A 165 -21.79 -5.62 16.37
N VAL A 166 -21.84 -5.26 17.66
CA VAL A 166 -20.66 -5.11 18.52
C VAL A 166 -19.83 -6.38 18.55
N GLU A 167 -20.47 -7.55 18.48
CA GLU A 167 -19.83 -8.86 18.43
C GLU A 167 -18.95 -9.06 17.19
N ASN A 168 -19.29 -8.40 16.08
CA ASN A 168 -18.52 -8.46 14.83
C ASN A 168 -17.32 -7.51 14.86
N TYR A 169 -17.44 -6.38 15.58
CA TYR A 169 -16.42 -5.31 15.61
C TYR A 169 -16.03 -4.91 17.04
N PRO A 170 -15.64 -5.86 17.91
CA PRO A 170 -15.47 -5.60 19.34
C PRO A 170 -14.35 -4.59 19.63
N THR A 171 -13.35 -4.52 18.75
CA THR A 171 -12.23 -3.59 18.85
C THR A 171 -12.69 -2.14 18.85
N MET A 172 -13.67 -1.80 18.01
CA MET A 172 -14.20 -0.44 17.86
C MET A 172 -14.82 0.06 19.17
N PHE A 173 -15.50 -0.81 19.91
CA PHE A 173 -16.16 -0.48 21.19
C PHE A 173 -15.25 -0.63 22.42
N SER A 174 -13.97 -0.91 22.21
CA SER A 174 -13.00 -1.15 23.28
C SER A 174 -12.13 0.09 23.58
N LYS A 175 -11.31 0.00 24.63
CA LYS A 175 -10.26 1.00 24.91
C LYS A 175 -9.31 1.19 23.72
N MET A 176 -9.14 0.18 22.88
CA MET A 176 -8.30 0.29 21.69
C MET A 176 -8.94 1.24 20.66
N GLY A 177 -10.24 1.17 20.38
CA GLY A 177 -10.93 2.08 19.45
C GLY A 177 -10.71 3.55 19.84
N ILE A 178 -10.85 3.85 21.13
CA ILE A 178 -10.56 5.17 21.71
C ILE A 178 -9.09 5.57 21.50
N GLN A 179 -8.15 4.65 21.72
CA GLN A 179 -6.73 4.92 21.46
C GLN A 179 -6.44 5.18 19.98
N ALA A 180 -7.10 4.46 19.09
CA ALA A 180 -6.91 4.57 17.65
C ALA A 180 -7.44 5.90 17.12
N VAL A 181 -8.63 6.32 17.52
CA VAL A 181 -9.16 7.65 17.16
C VAL A 181 -8.30 8.78 17.75
N ASN A 182 -7.79 8.64 18.98
CA ASN A 182 -6.92 9.65 19.58
C ASN A 182 -5.55 9.73 18.91
N TRP A 183 -5.03 8.59 18.45
CA TRP A 183 -3.79 8.56 17.71
C TRP A 183 -3.92 9.20 16.33
N VAL A 184 -5.00 8.87 15.58
CA VAL A 184 -5.18 9.37 14.21
C VAL A 184 -5.43 10.88 14.13
N LYS A 185 -6.01 11.48 15.18
CA LYS A 185 -6.17 12.94 15.31
C LYS A 185 -4.86 13.72 15.17
N LYS A 186 -3.72 13.11 15.52
CA LYS A 186 -2.39 13.73 15.38
C LYS A 186 -1.99 13.93 13.92
N TYR A 187 -2.61 13.21 13.00
CA TYR A 187 -2.34 13.22 11.57
C TYR A 187 -3.52 13.81 10.80
N SER A 188 -4.07 14.92 11.32
CA SER A 188 -5.23 15.59 10.71
C SER A 188 -4.98 16.09 9.29
N HIS A 189 -3.71 16.33 8.90
CA HIS A 189 -3.31 16.68 7.55
C HIS A 189 -3.40 15.51 6.55
N SER A 190 -3.34 14.27 7.03
CA SER A 190 -3.55 13.08 6.21
C SER A 190 -5.03 12.84 5.87
N ARG A 191 -5.94 13.62 6.49
CA ARG A 191 -7.36 13.57 6.18
C ARG A 191 -7.61 14.13 4.78
N ILE A 192 -8.40 13.40 4.00
CA ILE A 192 -8.97 13.91 2.75
C ILE A 192 -10.49 13.93 2.84
N GLU A 193 -11.10 14.85 2.10
CA GLU A 193 -12.55 14.96 2.04
C GLU A 193 -13.14 13.82 1.21
N ARG A 194 -14.28 13.32 1.69
CA ARG A 194 -15.11 12.33 1.01
C ARG A 194 -16.47 12.91 0.70
N ASN A 195 -16.85 12.90 -0.57
CA ASN A 195 -18.14 13.33 -1.05
C ASN A 195 -19.17 12.22 -0.97
N ALA A 196 -18.76 10.99 -1.32
CA ALA A 196 -19.65 9.85 -1.40
C ALA A 196 -20.40 9.63 -0.09
N LYS A 197 -21.61 9.10 -0.17
CA LYS A 197 -22.35 8.58 0.99
C LYS A 197 -22.30 7.06 0.93
N ILE A 198 -21.21 6.44 1.42
CA ILE A 198 -20.98 4.99 1.27
C ILE A 198 -22.25 4.17 1.54
N GLY A 199 -22.96 4.41 2.64
CA GLY A 199 -24.18 3.65 2.94
C GLY A 199 -25.29 3.79 1.89
N GLN A 200 -25.55 5.01 1.41
CA GLN A 200 -26.59 5.24 0.40
C GLN A 200 -26.18 4.65 -0.96
N GLU A 201 -24.95 4.92 -1.39
CA GLU A 201 -24.46 4.52 -2.71
C GLU A 201 -24.21 3.00 -2.78
N LEU A 202 -23.72 2.39 -1.70
CA LEU A 202 -23.59 0.93 -1.61
C LEU A 202 -24.95 0.24 -1.67
N ALA A 203 -25.99 0.82 -1.05
CA ALA A 203 -27.34 0.27 -1.16
C ALA A 203 -27.84 0.30 -2.61
N GLN A 204 -27.57 1.39 -3.32
CA GLN A 204 -27.95 1.55 -4.72
C GLN A 204 -27.17 0.61 -5.63
N ILE A 205 -25.84 0.56 -5.51
CA ILE A 205 -24.99 -0.39 -6.25
C ILE A 205 -25.45 -1.82 -6.01
N TRP A 206 -25.85 -2.15 -4.78
CA TRP A 206 -26.35 -3.49 -4.48
C TRP A 206 -27.67 -3.79 -5.16
N ALA A 207 -28.61 -2.84 -5.11
CA ALA A 207 -29.93 -3.01 -5.71
C ALA A 207 -29.85 -3.11 -7.24
N GLU A 208 -28.93 -2.40 -7.89
CA GLU A 208 -28.77 -2.34 -9.35
C GLU A 208 -27.77 -3.35 -9.92
N GLY A 209 -26.79 -3.77 -9.11
CA GLY A 209 -25.67 -4.63 -9.48
C GLY A 209 -26.03 -5.89 -10.29
N PRO A 210 -27.12 -6.63 -9.98
CA PRO A 210 -27.53 -7.79 -10.77
C PRO A 210 -27.71 -7.51 -12.26
N ASP A 211 -28.12 -6.29 -12.62
CA ASP A 211 -28.45 -5.93 -13.99
C ASP A 211 -27.29 -5.22 -14.69
N THR A 212 -26.44 -4.53 -13.93
CA THR A 212 -25.42 -3.63 -14.47
C THR A 212 -24.00 -4.17 -14.38
N ASN A 213 -23.69 -5.06 -13.42
CA ASN A 213 -22.32 -5.46 -13.11
C ASN A 213 -22.04 -6.93 -13.48
N PRO A 214 -21.07 -7.21 -14.39
CA PRO A 214 -20.72 -8.58 -14.78
C PRO A 214 -20.27 -9.49 -13.63
N TYR A 215 -19.56 -8.93 -12.64
CA TYR A 215 -19.14 -9.67 -11.45
C TYR A 215 -20.34 -10.17 -10.66
N TRP A 216 -21.36 -9.31 -10.52
CA TRP A 216 -22.61 -9.65 -9.86
C TRP A 216 -23.41 -10.69 -10.62
N LYS A 217 -23.57 -10.52 -11.94
CA LYS A 217 -24.27 -11.47 -12.81
C LYS A 217 -23.78 -12.91 -12.65
N LYS A 218 -22.45 -13.09 -12.58
CA LYS A 218 -21.80 -14.39 -12.36
C LYS A 218 -22.20 -15.05 -11.04
N HIS A 219 -22.45 -14.27 -10.01
CA HIS A 219 -22.73 -14.75 -8.66
C HIS A 219 -24.23 -14.87 -8.38
N ILE A 220 -25.05 -14.03 -9.01
CA ILE A 220 -26.46 -13.93 -8.71
C ILE A 220 -27.33 -14.92 -9.47
N SER A 221 -26.81 -15.53 -10.53
CA SER A 221 -27.45 -16.66 -11.22
C SER A 221 -27.68 -17.87 -10.31
N LEU A 222 -27.12 -17.86 -9.10
CA LEU A 222 -27.32 -18.88 -8.07
C LEU A 222 -28.56 -18.63 -7.19
N ILE A 223 -29.16 -17.43 -7.24
CA ILE A 223 -30.34 -17.10 -6.43
C ILE A 223 -31.62 -17.44 -7.20
N PRO A 224 -32.60 -18.12 -6.58
CA PRO A 224 -33.95 -18.25 -7.14
C PRO A 224 -34.59 -16.89 -7.42
N SER A 225 -35.24 -16.76 -8.57
CA SER A 225 -35.85 -15.50 -9.03
C SER A 225 -36.87 -14.92 -8.04
N GLU A 226 -37.53 -15.78 -7.26
CA GLU A 226 -38.56 -15.45 -6.29
C GLU A 226 -38.02 -14.67 -5.08
N ILE A 227 -36.73 -14.87 -4.74
CA ILE A 227 -36.08 -14.26 -3.57
C ILE A 227 -35.07 -13.19 -3.98
N LEU A 228 -34.71 -13.17 -5.27
CA LEU A 228 -33.78 -12.19 -5.82
C LEU A 228 -34.18 -10.76 -5.46
N GLU A 229 -35.45 -10.38 -5.62
CA GLU A 229 -35.90 -9.02 -5.31
C GLU A 229 -35.79 -8.69 -3.81
N VAL A 230 -36.07 -9.68 -2.94
CA VAL A 230 -35.88 -9.52 -1.49
C VAL A 230 -34.41 -9.24 -1.16
N VAL A 231 -33.49 -9.99 -1.77
CA VAL A 231 -32.04 -9.79 -1.58
C VAL A 231 -31.60 -8.44 -2.14
N ARG A 232 -32.13 -7.99 -3.28
CA ARG A 232 -31.81 -6.69 -3.90
C ARG A 232 -32.20 -5.51 -3.01
N GLN A 233 -33.38 -5.57 -2.40
CA GLN A 233 -33.89 -4.47 -1.58
C GLN A 233 -33.31 -4.40 -0.17
N LEU A 234 -32.62 -5.46 0.29
CA LEU A 234 -32.17 -5.57 1.67
C LEU A 234 -31.26 -4.39 2.10
N PRO A 235 -30.22 -3.99 1.36
CA PRO A 235 -29.40 -2.85 1.77
C PRO A 235 -30.12 -1.51 1.73
N LEU A 236 -31.09 -1.31 0.83
CA LEU A 236 -31.95 -0.13 0.82
C LEU A 236 -32.82 -0.09 2.09
N ASN A 237 -33.37 -1.23 2.50
CA ASN A 237 -34.17 -1.36 3.73
C ASN A 237 -33.34 -1.16 5.00
N LEU A 238 -32.10 -1.66 5.04
CA LEU A 238 -31.15 -1.38 6.14
C LEU A 238 -30.83 0.12 6.20
N HIS A 239 -30.47 0.71 5.07
CA HIS A 239 -30.12 2.12 4.99
C HIS A 239 -31.29 3.04 5.37
N GLY A 240 -32.51 2.73 4.91
CA GLY A 240 -33.73 3.47 5.24
C GLY A 240 -34.08 3.45 6.73
N ARG A 241 -33.57 2.47 7.49
CA ARG A 241 -33.66 2.40 8.96
C ARG A 241 -32.49 3.07 9.68
N GLY A 242 -31.61 3.75 8.94
CA GLY A 242 -30.41 4.39 9.49
C GLY A 242 -29.29 3.40 9.86
N LYS A 243 -29.36 2.15 9.40
CA LYS A 243 -28.35 1.12 9.72
C LYS A 243 -27.21 1.13 8.70
N ALA A 244 -26.02 0.76 9.15
CA ALA A 244 -24.90 0.51 8.24
C ALA A 244 -25.14 -0.76 7.40
N ILE A 245 -24.55 -0.79 6.21
CA ILE A 245 -24.57 -1.96 5.33
C ILE A 245 -23.29 -2.73 5.59
N THR A 246 -23.30 -3.49 6.69
CA THR A 246 -22.20 -4.37 7.07
C THR A 246 -22.59 -5.81 6.82
N TRP A 247 -21.59 -6.69 6.69
CA TRP A 247 -21.86 -8.12 6.59
C TRP A 247 -22.68 -8.63 7.78
N GLY A 248 -22.36 -8.21 9.01
CA GLY A 248 -23.06 -8.66 10.22
C GLY A 248 -24.56 -8.35 10.19
N LEU A 249 -24.95 -7.17 9.69
CA LEU A 249 -26.35 -6.78 9.58
C LEU A 249 -27.05 -7.46 8.40
N VAL A 250 -26.37 -7.51 7.24
CA VAL A 250 -26.91 -8.19 6.05
C VAL A 250 -27.15 -9.67 6.31
N ALA A 251 -26.23 -10.35 6.99
CA ALA A 251 -26.35 -11.76 7.32
C ALA A 251 -27.54 -12.09 8.23
N LYS A 252 -27.97 -11.15 9.09
CA LYS A 252 -29.15 -11.33 9.97
C LYS A 252 -30.47 -11.30 9.19
N GLU A 253 -30.49 -10.68 8.01
CA GLU A 253 -31.71 -10.45 7.22
C GLU A 253 -31.82 -11.30 5.95
N ILE A 254 -30.73 -11.95 5.52
CA ILE A 254 -30.78 -12.84 4.35
C ILE A 254 -31.46 -14.17 4.69
N PRO A 255 -32.50 -14.59 3.94
CA PRO A 255 -33.14 -15.89 4.13
C PRO A 255 -32.30 -17.02 3.50
N TYR A 256 -31.15 -17.35 4.09
CA TYR A 256 -30.18 -18.31 3.54
C TYR A 256 -30.76 -19.69 3.22
N ASN A 257 -31.72 -20.14 4.02
CA ASN A 257 -32.45 -21.39 3.80
C ASN A 257 -33.25 -21.39 2.49
N GLN A 258 -33.60 -20.22 1.97
CA GLN A 258 -34.37 -20.06 0.75
C GLN A 258 -33.49 -19.62 -0.43
N THR A 259 -32.44 -18.84 -0.20
CA THR A 259 -31.58 -18.33 -1.29
C THR A 259 -30.68 -19.39 -1.91
N GLY A 260 -30.31 -20.44 -1.15
CA GLY A 260 -29.27 -21.40 -1.57
C GLY A 260 -27.89 -20.76 -1.78
N MET A 261 -27.72 -19.47 -1.47
CA MET A 261 -26.50 -18.73 -1.74
C MET A 261 -25.47 -19.01 -0.65
N PRO A 262 -24.23 -19.37 -1.01
CA PRO A 262 -23.16 -19.46 -0.03
C PRO A 262 -22.90 -18.08 0.60
N VAL A 263 -22.79 -18.04 1.93
CA VAL A 263 -22.41 -16.85 2.72
C VAL A 263 -21.26 -16.04 2.10
N ARG A 264 -20.22 -16.73 1.63
CA ARG A 264 -19.05 -16.10 1.01
C ARG A 264 -19.38 -15.31 -0.26
N VAL A 265 -20.40 -15.71 -1.02
CA VAL A 265 -20.81 -15.00 -2.24
C VAL A 265 -21.43 -13.66 -1.86
N THR A 266 -22.35 -13.63 -0.90
CA THR A 266 -22.90 -12.37 -0.38
C THR A 266 -21.81 -11.42 0.09
N GLN A 267 -20.87 -11.93 0.90
CA GLN A 267 -19.74 -11.14 1.40
C GLN A 267 -18.92 -10.53 0.26
N LYS A 268 -18.62 -11.31 -0.78
CA LYS A 268 -17.90 -10.85 -1.97
C LYS A 268 -18.65 -9.74 -2.72
N LEU A 269 -19.98 -9.79 -2.78
CA LEU A 269 -20.78 -8.75 -3.42
C LEU A 269 -20.76 -7.44 -2.62
N ILE A 270 -20.82 -7.52 -1.28
CA ILE A 270 -20.73 -6.33 -0.42
C ILE A 270 -19.37 -5.67 -0.63
N GLN A 271 -18.30 -6.48 -0.61
CA GLN A 271 -16.94 -5.98 -0.81
C GLN A 271 -16.71 -5.43 -2.21
N ASN A 272 -17.22 -6.07 -3.25
CA ASN A 272 -17.15 -5.54 -4.61
C ASN A 272 -17.74 -4.12 -4.70
N GLY A 273 -18.95 -3.91 -4.19
CA GLY A 273 -19.60 -2.59 -4.21
C GLY A 273 -18.89 -1.57 -3.32
N TYR A 274 -18.48 -1.97 -2.11
CA TYR A 274 -17.77 -1.09 -1.17
C TYR A 274 -16.44 -0.60 -1.74
N ILE A 275 -15.64 -1.50 -2.31
CA ILE A 275 -14.35 -1.17 -2.93
C ILE A 275 -14.57 -0.25 -4.14
N ALA A 276 -15.55 -0.56 -5.01
CA ALA A 276 -15.84 0.23 -6.21
C ALA A 276 -16.04 1.72 -5.90
N LEU A 277 -16.76 2.04 -4.82
CA LEU A 277 -16.99 3.43 -4.41
C LEU A 277 -15.70 4.21 -4.16
N TYR A 278 -14.71 3.59 -3.53
CA TYR A 278 -13.41 4.23 -3.31
C TYR A 278 -12.58 4.30 -4.58
N LEU A 279 -12.63 3.27 -5.43
CA LEU A 279 -11.92 3.28 -6.70
C LEU A 279 -12.44 4.38 -7.62
N ASP A 280 -13.75 4.56 -7.70
CA ASP A 280 -14.39 5.56 -8.56
C ASP A 280 -14.22 6.98 -8.00
N GLU A 281 -14.39 7.17 -6.69
CA GLU A 281 -14.33 8.51 -6.07
C GLU A 281 -12.93 9.13 -6.15
N TYR A 282 -11.88 8.33 -6.01
CA TYR A 282 -10.50 8.81 -5.96
C TYR A 282 -9.62 8.32 -7.12
N ASP A 283 -10.23 7.69 -8.15
CA ASP A 283 -9.53 7.17 -9.32
C ASP A 283 -8.36 6.24 -8.93
N LEU A 284 -8.66 5.25 -8.09
CA LEU A 284 -7.68 4.35 -7.47
C LEU A 284 -7.57 3.02 -8.21
N LYS A 285 -6.54 2.27 -7.84
CA LYS A 285 -6.37 0.83 -8.14
C LYS A 285 -6.25 0.02 -6.85
N VAL A 286 -6.49 -1.28 -6.95
CA VAL A 286 -6.12 -2.26 -5.92
C VAL A 286 -4.89 -3.02 -6.38
N VAL A 287 -4.10 -3.55 -5.43
CA VAL A 287 -2.99 -4.45 -5.77
C VAL A 287 -3.53 -5.87 -5.93
N SER A 288 -3.47 -6.42 -7.15
CA SER A 288 -3.95 -7.77 -7.45
C SER A 288 -2.93 -8.86 -7.11
N ASN A 289 -3.41 -10.10 -7.00
CA ASN A 289 -2.59 -11.30 -6.80
C ASN A 289 -1.65 -11.25 -5.58
N LEU A 290 -2.07 -10.54 -4.53
CA LEU A 290 -1.37 -10.54 -3.25
C LEU A 290 -1.36 -11.96 -2.64
N PRO A 291 -0.34 -12.32 -1.85
CA PRO A 291 -0.33 -13.59 -1.15
C PRO A 291 -1.60 -13.78 -0.32
N PHE A 292 -2.24 -14.95 -0.46
CA PHE A 292 -3.51 -15.31 0.19
C PHE A 292 -4.75 -14.50 -0.28
N SER A 293 -4.60 -13.57 -1.22
CA SER A 293 -5.69 -12.81 -1.85
C SER A 293 -5.65 -12.98 -3.37
N GLN A 294 -6.18 -14.12 -3.84
CA GLN A 294 -6.27 -14.42 -5.28
C GLN A 294 -7.49 -13.77 -5.96
N ASP A 295 -8.42 -13.22 -5.17
CA ASP A 295 -9.62 -12.58 -5.67
C ASP A 295 -9.64 -11.13 -5.18
N SER A 296 -9.58 -10.19 -6.12
CA SER A 296 -9.68 -8.76 -5.86
C SER A 296 -11.14 -8.26 -5.94
N PHE A 297 -12.09 -9.15 -5.63
CA PHE A 297 -13.53 -8.91 -5.68
C PHE A 297 -14.01 -8.39 -7.04
N GLY A 298 -13.41 -8.88 -8.13
CA GLY A 298 -13.71 -8.42 -9.50
C GLY A 298 -13.02 -7.13 -9.92
N HIS A 299 -12.21 -6.51 -9.04
CA HIS A 299 -11.39 -5.34 -9.35
C HIS A 299 -9.97 -5.77 -9.76
N GLY A 300 -9.24 -4.92 -10.47
CA GLY A 300 -7.82 -5.16 -10.77
C GLY A 300 -7.51 -6.31 -11.74
N LEU A 301 -8.51 -6.94 -12.37
CA LEU A 301 -8.29 -7.99 -13.36
C LEU A 301 -7.46 -7.47 -14.54
N ASN A 302 -6.42 -8.23 -14.91
CA ASN A 302 -5.51 -7.95 -16.03
C ASN A 302 -4.75 -6.60 -15.95
N ASN A 303 -4.53 -6.07 -14.74
CA ASN A 303 -3.80 -4.82 -14.56
C ASN A 303 -2.38 -5.07 -14.02
N LEU A 304 -1.48 -5.54 -14.90
CA LEU A 304 -0.11 -5.93 -14.53
C LEU A 304 0.72 -4.83 -13.81
N PRO A 305 0.56 -3.51 -14.09
CA PRO A 305 1.24 -2.47 -13.31
C PRO A 305 0.89 -2.46 -11.81
N TYR A 306 -0.29 -2.97 -11.45
CA TYR A 306 -0.76 -3.04 -10.06
C TYR A 306 -0.83 -4.49 -9.56
N ASP A 307 -0.05 -5.39 -10.16
CA ASP A 307 -0.05 -6.80 -9.83
C ASP A 307 1.18 -7.19 -9.00
N TYR A 308 0.95 -7.83 -7.85
CA TYR A 308 2.02 -8.26 -6.95
C TYR A 308 3.00 -9.24 -7.61
N GLU A 309 2.50 -10.22 -8.38
CA GLU A 309 3.34 -11.22 -9.04
C GLU A 309 4.06 -10.63 -10.27
N ALA A 310 3.48 -9.63 -10.94
CA ALA A 310 4.19 -8.85 -11.97
C ALA A 310 5.36 -8.05 -11.37
N LEU A 311 5.12 -7.30 -10.29
CA LEU A 311 6.18 -6.57 -9.60
C LEU A 311 7.27 -7.53 -9.10
N ARG A 312 6.87 -8.69 -8.56
CA ARG A 312 7.79 -9.76 -8.17
C ARG A 312 8.60 -10.28 -9.35
N ALA A 313 7.97 -10.52 -10.48
CA ALA A 313 8.64 -10.98 -11.69
C ALA A 313 9.67 -9.96 -12.21
N ALA A 314 9.42 -8.67 -12.04
CA ALA A 314 10.35 -7.60 -12.39
C ALA A 314 11.54 -7.50 -11.42
N LEU A 315 11.29 -7.53 -10.11
CA LEU A 315 12.32 -7.29 -9.09
C LEU A 315 13.14 -8.53 -8.71
N LYS A 316 12.60 -9.74 -8.86
CA LYS A 316 13.25 -10.98 -8.42
C LYS A 316 14.54 -11.31 -9.19
N PRO A 317 14.61 -11.17 -10.53
CA PRO A 317 15.87 -11.34 -11.27
C PRO A 317 16.99 -10.41 -10.79
N LEU A 318 16.62 -9.29 -10.17
CA LEU A 318 17.53 -8.26 -9.66
C LEU A 318 17.90 -8.48 -8.18
N ASN A 319 17.35 -9.52 -7.54
CA ASN A 319 17.43 -9.77 -6.10
C ASN A 319 16.91 -8.60 -5.23
N LEU A 320 16.04 -7.74 -5.79
CA LEU A 320 15.52 -6.56 -5.09
C LEU A 320 14.18 -6.81 -4.40
N PHE A 321 13.46 -7.86 -4.80
CA PHE A 321 12.09 -8.07 -4.34
C PHE A 321 11.98 -8.23 -2.81
N ASP A 322 12.71 -9.18 -2.24
CA ASP A 322 12.69 -9.41 -0.80
C ASP A 322 13.28 -8.23 -0.02
N LEU A 323 14.21 -7.48 -0.62
CA LEU A 323 14.76 -6.27 0.00
C LEU A 323 13.67 -5.19 0.13
N ILE A 324 12.97 -4.85 -0.95
CA ILE A 324 11.88 -3.85 -0.97
C ILE A 324 10.75 -4.23 -0.01
N LEU A 325 10.36 -5.51 0.01
CA LEU A 325 9.30 -5.99 0.92
C LEU A 325 9.64 -5.83 2.40
N ASN A 326 10.93 -5.79 2.75
CA ASN A 326 11.40 -5.72 4.13
C ASN A 326 12.06 -4.38 4.48
N LEU A 327 12.01 -3.38 3.59
CA LEU A 327 12.47 -2.02 3.90
C LEU A 327 11.67 -1.45 5.08
N LEU A 328 12.37 -0.71 5.92
CA LEU A 328 11.72 0.13 6.92
C LEU A 328 10.94 1.26 6.23
N PRO A 329 9.89 1.79 6.87
CA PRO A 329 9.08 2.86 6.30
C PRO A 329 9.90 4.08 5.84
N GLU A 330 10.87 4.51 6.64
CA GLU A 330 11.75 5.64 6.33
C GLU A 330 12.67 5.36 5.13
N GLU A 331 13.13 4.12 4.99
CA GLU A 331 13.97 3.69 3.86
C GLU A 331 13.15 3.61 2.57
N LEU A 332 11.92 3.12 2.62
CA LEU A 332 11.02 3.08 1.47
C LEU A 332 10.62 4.49 1.02
N LEU A 333 10.31 5.37 1.97
CA LEU A 333 10.06 6.78 1.69
C LEU A 333 11.25 7.43 1.01
N LEU A 334 12.45 7.23 1.56
CA LEU A 334 13.68 7.74 0.97
C LEU A 334 13.89 7.21 -0.45
N LEU A 335 13.74 5.90 -0.66
CA LEU A 335 13.86 5.28 -1.97
C LEU A 335 12.95 5.97 -3.00
N ARG A 336 11.71 6.31 -2.63
CA ARG A 336 10.75 7.00 -3.52
C ARG A 336 11.20 8.39 -3.95
N TYR A 337 11.99 9.07 -3.12
CA TYR A 337 12.57 10.36 -3.47
C TYR A 337 13.81 10.26 -4.36
N LEU A 338 14.31 9.07 -4.68
CA LEU A 338 15.50 8.93 -5.50
C LEU A 338 15.14 8.79 -6.98
N ALA A 339 15.96 9.39 -7.86
CA ALA A 339 15.70 9.40 -9.29
C ALA A 339 15.62 8.00 -9.92
N GLY A 340 16.42 7.05 -9.41
CA GLY A 340 16.37 5.66 -9.89
C GLY A 340 15.01 5.00 -9.66
N TYR A 341 14.38 5.22 -8.50
CA TYR A 341 13.03 4.70 -8.25
C TYR A 341 12.03 5.20 -9.29
N SER A 342 12.01 6.51 -9.59
CA SER A 342 11.09 7.06 -10.59
C SER A 342 11.32 6.40 -11.95
N ARG A 343 12.57 6.33 -12.39
CA ARG A 343 12.90 5.67 -13.66
C ARG A 343 12.50 4.19 -13.66
N PHE A 344 12.62 3.50 -12.52
CA PHE A 344 12.25 2.09 -12.40
C PHE A 344 10.77 1.90 -12.64
N ILE A 345 9.96 2.65 -11.91
CA ILE A 345 8.51 2.56 -12.03
C ILE A 345 8.07 2.92 -13.44
N ASP A 346 8.64 3.95 -14.05
CA ASP A 346 8.29 4.35 -15.43
C ASP A 346 8.56 3.22 -16.44
N VAL A 347 9.71 2.54 -16.33
CA VAL A 347 10.03 1.39 -17.19
C VAL A 347 9.17 0.18 -16.86
N PHE A 348 8.95 -0.11 -15.59
CA PHE A 348 8.11 -1.21 -15.14
C PHE A 348 6.68 -1.05 -15.66
N ASP A 349 6.08 0.13 -15.49
CA ASP A 349 4.73 0.43 -15.97
C ASP A 349 4.63 0.25 -17.49
N ARG A 350 5.58 0.82 -18.25
CA ARG A 350 5.61 0.65 -19.71
C ARG A 350 5.65 -0.82 -20.12
N ILE A 351 6.57 -1.60 -19.56
CA ILE A 351 6.68 -3.04 -19.84
C ILE A 351 5.40 -3.76 -19.44
N ALA A 352 4.84 -3.43 -18.27
CA ALA A 352 3.64 -4.07 -17.76
C ALA A 352 2.39 -3.76 -18.59
N TYR A 353 2.29 -2.57 -19.20
CA TYR A 353 1.22 -2.23 -20.15
C TYR A 353 1.38 -2.90 -21.52
N GLU A 354 2.61 -3.16 -21.96
CA GLU A 354 2.90 -3.82 -23.25
C GLU A 354 2.83 -5.35 -23.16
N CYS A 355 2.97 -5.92 -21.96
CA CYS A 355 2.91 -7.36 -21.73
C CYS A 355 1.48 -7.88 -21.53
N GLU A 356 1.21 -9.08 -22.03
CA GLU A 356 -0.04 -9.81 -21.80
C GLU A 356 0.02 -10.70 -20.55
N SER A 357 1.22 -10.96 -20.01
CA SER A 357 1.39 -11.84 -18.86
C SER A 357 2.62 -11.55 -18.00
N VAL A 358 2.55 -11.98 -16.74
CA VAL A 358 3.67 -11.96 -15.78
C VAL A 358 4.93 -12.67 -16.32
N SER A 359 4.76 -13.70 -17.16
CA SER A 359 5.89 -14.43 -17.74
C SER A 359 6.68 -13.58 -18.75
N GLN A 360 6.01 -12.72 -19.51
CA GLN A 360 6.69 -11.80 -20.44
C GLN A 360 7.47 -10.75 -19.66
N ILE A 361 6.87 -10.15 -18.61
CA ILE A 361 7.55 -9.22 -17.70
C ILE A 361 8.81 -9.87 -17.13
N ARG A 362 8.70 -11.09 -16.61
CA ARG A 362 9.85 -11.85 -16.09
C ARG A 362 10.97 -11.97 -17.13
N LYS A 363 10.64 -12.24 -18.39
CA LYS A 363 11.62 -12.39 -19.47
C LYS A 363 12.37 -11.08 -19.73
N TYR A 364 11.67 -9.95 -19.83
CA TYR A 364 12.29 -8.63 -20.03
C TYR A 364 13.29 -8.30 -18.92
N PHE A 365 12.85 -8.43 -17.66
CA PHE A 365 13.71 -8.11 -16.52
C PHE A 365 14.83 -9.14 -16.30
N ALA A 366 14.64 -10.42 -16.67
CA ALA A 366 15.71 -11.41 -16.62
C ALA A 366 16.82 -11.13 -17.66
N ILE A 367 16.46 -10.68 -18.87
CA ILE A 367 17.43 -10.27 -19.89
C ILE A 367 18.24 -9.06 -19.40
N ALA A 368 17.55 -8.02 -18.91
CA ALA A 368 18.21 -6.84 -18.35
C ALA A 368 19.14 -7.20 -17.16
N ALA A 369 18.69 -8.09 -16.28
CA ALA A 369 19.50 -8.60 -15.16
C ALA A 369 20.76 -9.32 -15.64
N SER A 370 20.67 -10.14 -16.69
CA SER A 370 21.80 -10.91 -17.21
C SER A 370 22.92 -10.01 -17.77
N ASN A 371 22.53 -8.93 -18.47
CA ASN A 371 23.45 -7.91 -18.98
C ASN A 371 24.13 -7.13 -17.85
N CYS A 372 23.48 -7.02 -16.68
CA CYS A 372 23.99 -6.31 -15.50
C CYS A 372 24.55 -7.24 -14.41
N SER A 373 24.74 -8.53 -14.69
CA SER A 373 25.04 -9.54 -13.66
C SER A 373 26.26 -9.22 -12.78
N SER A 374 27.34 -8.68 -13.37
CA SER A 374 28.54 -8.29 -12.63
C SER A 374 28.30 -7.14 -11.66
N LYS A 375 27.52 -6.12 -12.07
CA LYS A 375 27.12 -4.99 -11.22
C LYS A 375 26.19 -5.44 -10.10
N ILE A 376 25.22 -6.30 -10.42
CA ILE A 376 24.28 -6.86 -9.43
C ILE A 376 25.02 -7.66 -8.35
N GLN A 377 25.99 -8.48 -8.76
CA GLN A 377 26.77 -9.28 -7.82
C GLN A 377 27.62 -8.40 -6.89
N GLN A 378 28.19 -7.31 -7.41
CA GLN A 378 28.97 -6.35 -6.61
C GLN A 378 28.08 -5.64 -5.58
N SER A 379 26.98 -5.01 -6.00
CA SER A 379 26.08 -4.33 -5.07
C SER A 379 25.45 -5.27 -4.04
N LYS A 380 25.27 -6.55 -4.37
CA LYS A 380 24.86 -7.56 -3.38
C LYS A 380 25.90 -7.73 -2.27
N LEU A 381 27.18 -7.83 -2.62
CA LEU A 381 28.27 -7.91 -1.63
C LEU A 381 28.32 -6.63 -0.79
N ASP A 382 28.10 -5.47 -1.40
CA ASP A 382 28.09 -4.19 -0.71
C ASP A 382 26.89 -4.07 0.25
N LEU A 383 25.69 -4.47 -0.17
CA LEU A 383 24.50 -4.54 0.69
C LEU A 383 24.65 -5.56 1.83
N GLU A 384 25.24 -6.73 1.58
CA GLU A 384 25.53 -7.71 2.63
C GLU A 384 26.55 -7.17 3.65
N LYS A 385 27.56 -6.44 3.17
CA LYS A 385 28.55 -5.78 4.02
C LYS A 385 27.89 -4.67 4.87
N ILE A 386 27.12 -3.79 4.26
CA ILE A 386 26.36 -2.73 4.94
C ILE A 386 25.42 -3.35 6.00
N ASN A 387 24.74 -4.45 5.67
CA ASN A 387 23.86 -5.14 6.61
C ASN A 387 24.61 -5.82 7.76
N LYS A 388 25.83 -6.34 7.53
CA LYS A 388 26.68 -6.91 8.60
C LYS A 388 27.28 -5.83 9.51
N GLU A 389 27.57 -4.66 8.97
CA GLU A 389 28.16 -3.53 9.69
C GLU A 389 27.11 -2.69 10.47
N ARG A 390 25.85 -3.15 10.53
CA ARG A 390 24.69 -2.42 11.07
C ARG A 390 24.92 -1.76 12.45
N LEU A 391 25.12 -0.45 12.43
CA LEU A 391 24.44 0.51 13.32
C LEU A 391 24.33 1.94 12.74
N ASN A 392 25.18 2.39 11.81
CA ASN A 392 25.21 3.83 11.43
C ASN A 392 25.03 4.20 9.93
N LEU A 393 24.74 3.27 9.01
CA LEU A 393 24.77 3.56 7.55
C LEU A 393 23.47 3.21 6.80
N ARG A 394 22.29 3.51 7.37
CA ARG A 394 21.00 3.20 6.73
C ARG A 394 20.75 3.97 5.42
N SER A 395 21.27 5.19 5.28
CA SER A 395 21.17 5.97 4.03
C SER A 395 21.85 5.28 2.84
N HIS A 396 22.85 4.43 3.08
CA HIS A 396 23.60 3.73 2.03
C HIS A 396 22.79 2.60 1.37
N VAL A 397 21.87 1.95 2.11
CA VAL A 397 21.02 0.90 1.54
C VAL A 397 20.13 1.45 0.43
N SER A 398 19.53 2.61 0.64
CA SER A 398 18.65 3.24 -0.36
C SER A 398 19.44 3.70 -1.59
N GLN A 399 20.66 4.22 -1.40
CA GLN A 399 21.55 4.64 -2.50
C GLN A 399 22.03 3.45 -3.34
N GLU A 400 22.40 2.34 -2.72
CA GLU A 400 22.80 1.11 -3.44
C GLU A 400 21.64 0.50 -4.24
N ILE A 401 20.42 0.49 -3.67
CA ILE A 401 19.22 0.07 -4.41
C ILE A 401 19.04 0.91 -5.68
N VAL A 402 19.29 2.22 -5.59
CA VAL A 402 19.17 3.14 -6.73
C VAL A 402 20.25 2.91 -7.77
N TYR A 403 21.49 2.72 -7.34
CA TYR A 403 22.58 2.41 -8.27
C TYR A 403 22.31 1.13 -9.06
N LEU A 404 21.81 0.09 -8.38
CA LEU A 404 21.35 -1.14 -9.01
C LEU A 404 20.24 -0.87 -10.03
N ILE A 405 19.20 -0.18 -9.59
CA ILE A 405 18.07 0.18 -10.43
C ILE A 405 18.54 0.93 -11.68
N ASP A 406 19.41 1.93 -11.56
CA ASP A 406 19.87 2.75 -12.69
C ASP A 406 20.67 1.96 -13.72
N ALA A 407 21.57 1.09 -13.25
CA ALA A 407 22.34 0.22 -14.14
C ALA A 407 21.42 -0.68 -14.98
N ILE A 408 20.36 -1.19 -14.37
CA ILE A 408 19.42 -2.14 -14.97
C ILE A 408 18.46 -1.44 -15.94
N LEU A 409 18.03 -0.22 -15.64
CA LEU A 409 17.08 0.51 -16.47
C LEU A 409 17.65 0.96 -17.81
N LEU A 410 18.96 1.21 -17.85
CA LEU A 410 19.66 1.45 -19.10
C LEU A 410 19.53 0.23 -20.03
N GLU A 411 19.75 -0.98 -19.51
CA GLU A 411 19.63 -2.23 -20.27
C GLU A 411 18.18 -2.58 -20.62
N ALA A 412 17.25 -2.40 -19.68
CA ALA A 412 15.83 -2.68 -19.93
C ALA A 412 15.25 -1.74 -21.00
N SER A 413 15.70 -0.48 -21.05
CA SER A 413 15.30 0.46 -22.10
C SER A 413 15.86 0.08 -23.47
N LEU A 414 17.10 -0.43 -23.53
CA LEU A 414 17.69 -0.95 -24.76
C LEU A 414 17.02 -2.22 -25.26
N ALA A 415 16.44 -3.04 -24.38
CA ALA A 415 15.70 -4.24 -24.78
C ALA A 415 14.30 -3.93 -25.36
N LEU A 416 13.81 -2.70 -25.18
CA LEU A 416 12.51 -2.23 -25.70
C LEU A 416 12.64 -1.46 -27.03
N SER A 417 13.82 -0.89 -27.28
CA SER A 417 14.19 -0.30 -28.58
C SER A 417 14.62 -1.36 -29.57
#